data_AF-A0A227J8V8-F1
#
_entry.id   AF-A0A227J8V8-F1
#
_cell.length_a   1.000
_cell.length_b   1.000
_cell.length_c   1.000
_cell.angle_alpha   90.00
_cell.angle_beta   90.00
_cell.angle_gamma   90.00
#
_symmetry.space_group_name_H-M   'P 1'
#
loop_
_entity.id
_entity.type
_entity.pdbx_description
1 polymer ?
#
loop_
_entity_poly.entity_id
_entity_poly.type
_entity_poly.pdbx_seq_one_letter_code
_entity_poly.pdbx_strand_id
1 'polypeptide(L)'
;QNIRAKGKKPAIWMAPFIAQPESEVFKQHPEWFVRHPDGQLLKAEDVTYGGWRCTPWYILDTSNPEVQDHLTHVVSVMRLEWGVELFKLDANYWGTLKGKRSQSGITGVEAYRLGMEAIARGAGDAWLLGCNAPMWPSLGLVDAMR
;
A
#
# COMPACT_ATOMS: atom_id res chain seq x y z
N GLN A 1 17.56 -6.50 -13.70
CA GLN A 1 18.41 -7.30 -14.61
C GLN A 1 19.72 -7.79 -13.95
N ASN A 2 20.60 -6.92 -13.43
CA ASN A 2 21.88 -7.34 -12.81
C ASN A 2 21.75 -8.37 -11.66
N ILE A 3 20.67 -8.31 -10.87
CA ILE A 3 20.43 -9.29 -9.78
C ILE A 3 20.22 -10.71 -10.36
N ARG A 4 19.40 -10.83 -11.41
CA ARG A 4 19.16 -12.11 -12.10
C ARG A 4 20.42 -12.65 -12.78
N ALA A 5 21.21 -11.78 -13.41
CA ALA A 5 22.47 -12.17 -14.05
C ALA A 5 23.48 -12.80 -13.06
N LYS A 6 23.33 -12.53 -11.76
CA LYS A 6 24.13 -13.14 -10.69
C LYS A 6 23.48 -14.40 -10.08
N GLY A 7 22.45 -14.96 -10.72
CA GLY A 7 21.72 -16.13 -10.23
C GLY A 7 20.85 -15.87 -8.99
N LYS A 8 20.52 -14.60 -8.70
CA LYS A 8 19.70 -14.21 -7.54
C LYS A 8 18.30 -13.77 -7.97
N LYS A 9 17.33 -13.93 -7.06
CA LYS A 9 15.95 -13.46 -7.25
C LYS A 9 15.83 -11.98 -6.89
N PRO A 10 15.37 -11.10 -7.81
CA PRO A 10 15.13 -9.70 -7.49
C PRO A 10 14.00 -9.55 -6.48
N ALA A 11 14.23 -8.75 -5.45
CA ALA A 11 13.26 -8.41 -4.43
C ALA A 11 13.22 -6.89 -4.28
N ILE A 12 12.06 -6.34 -3.92
CA ILE A 12 11.90 -4.91 -3.70
C ILE A 12 11.10 -4.64 -2.42
N TRP A 13 11.42 -3.52 -1.78
CA TRP A 13 10.67 -2.99 -0.65
C TRP A 13 9.74 -1.88 -1.14
N MET A 14 8.52 -1.84 -0.61
CA MET A 14 7.60 -0.73 -0.81
C MET A 14 6.70 -0.51 0.41
N ALA A 15 6.24 0.72 0.60
CA ALA A 15 5.21 1.08 1.56
C ALA A 15 3.94 1.50 0.80
N PRO A 16 3.05 0.56 0.45
CA PRO A 16 2.05 0.77 -0.60
C PRO A 16 0.91 1.70 -0.23
N PHE A 17 0.62 1.90 1.06
CA PHE A 17 -0.59 2.60 1.51
C PHE A 17 -0.33 4.01 2.04
N ILE A 18 0.89 4.51 1.90
CA ILE A 18 1.29 5.83 2.38
C ILE A 18 1.96 6.66 1.28
N ALA A 19 1.76 7.98 1.32
CA ALA A 19 2.47 8.92 0.48
C ALA A 19 2.82 10.21 1.23
N GLN A 20 3.91 10.85 0.85
CA GLN A 20 4.32 12.17 1.35
C GLN A 20 3.74 13.30 0.45
N PRO A 21 3.60 14.53 0.95
CA PRO A 21 3.08 15.67 0.17
C PRO A 21 3.82 15.91 -1.15
N GLU A 22 5.12 15.65 -1.19
CA GLU A 22 5.97 15.93 -2.35
C GLU A 22 5.84 14.86 -3.44
N SER A 23 5.17 13.74 -3.17
CA SER A 23 4.97 12.68 -4.15
C SER A 23 4.01 13.10 -5.26
N GLU A 24 4.24 12.60 -6.47
CA GLU A 24 3.38 12.92 -7.62
C GLU A 24 1.96 12.39 -7.43
N VAL A 25 1.80 11.18 -6.85
CA VAL A 25 0.47 10.64 -6.53
C VAL A 25 -0.31 11.56 -5.59
N PHE A 26 0.35 12.17 -4.60
CA PHE A 26 -0.33 13.10 -3.69
C PHE A 26 -0.73 14.40 -4.36
N LYS A 27 0.17 15.00 -5.16
CA LYS A 27 -0.09 16.26 -5.85
C LYS A 27 -1.17 16.12 -6.93
N GLN A 28 -1.16 15.01 -7.65
CA GLN A 28 -2.05 14.79 -8.80
C GLN A 28 -3.41 14.21 -8.38
N HIS A 29 -3.45 13.44 -7.28
CA HIS A 29 -4.66 12.76 -6.81
C HIS A 29 -4.95 12.98 -5.32
N PRO A 30 -5.11 14.22 -4.83
CA PRO A 30 -5.43 14.48 -3.42
C PRO A 30 -6.78 13.89 -2.98
N GLU A 31 -7.67 13.57 -3.90
CA GLU A 31 -8.94 12.87 -3.68
C GLU A 31 -8.78 11.38 -3.35
N TRP A 32 -7.63 10.77 -3.66
CA TRP A 32 -7.34 9.37 -3.37
C TRP A 32 -6.99 9.09 -1.90
N PHE A 33 -6.93 10.11 -1.05
CA PHE A 33 -6.44 9.99 0.32
C PHE A 33 -7.58 10.01 1.34
N VAL A 34 -7.40 9.22 2.40
CA VAL A 34 -8.31 9.15 3.54
C VAL A 34 -8.41 10.52 4.22
N ARG A 35 -9.61 10.87 4.69
CA ARG A 35 -9.90 12.16 5.33
C ARG A 35 -10.42 12.00 6.74
N HIS A 36 -10.25 13.05 7.55
CA HIS A 36 -10.99 13.24 8.79
C HIS A 36 -12.48 13.49 8.51
N PRO A 37 -13.36 13.37 9.52
CA PRO A 37 -14.79 13.70 9.36
C PRO A 37 -15.06 15.13 8.88
N ASP A 38 -14.19 16.08 9.24
CA ASP A 38 -14.26 17.48 8.84
C ASP A 38 -13.77 17.75 7.39
N GLY A 39 -13.30 16.71 6.69
CA GLY A 39 -12.85 16.77 5.31
C GLY A 39 -11.35 17.04 5.12
N GLN A 40 -10.59 17.32 6.19
CA GLN A 40 -9.14 17.48 6.11
C GLN A 40 -8.47 16.14 5.79
N LEU A 41 -7.33 16.18 5.10
CA LEU A 41 -6.55 14.98 4.80
C LEU A 41 -6.00 14.36 6.09
N LEU A 42 -6.17 13.04 6.25
CA LEU A 42 -5.73 12.33 7.43
C LEU A 42 -4.23 12.05 7.34
N LYS A 43 -3.46 12.54 8.32
CA LYS A 43 -2.05 12.24 8.45
C LYS A 43 -1.86 11.08 9.43
N ALA A 44 -0.82 10.29 9.21
CA ALA A 44 -0.40 9.22 10.11
C ALA A 44 -0.23 9.69 11.57
N GLU A 45 0.36 10.87 11.78
CA GLU A 45 0.60 11.47 13.10
C GLU A 45 -0.65 11.94 13.84
N ASP A 46 -1.79 12.08 13.14
CA ASP A 46 -3.04 12.48 13.78
C ASP A 46 -3.65 11.33 14.60
N VAL A 47 -3.30 10.08 14.26
CA VAL A 47 -3.86 8.85 14.86
C VAL A 47 -2.79 7.99 15.53
N THR A 48 -1.57 8.02 15.00
CA THR A 48 -0.45 7.17 15.39
C THR A 48 0.81 8.02 15.53
N TYR A 49 2.01 7.47 15.28
CA TYR A 49 3.20 8.29 15.09
C TYR A 49 3.36 8.68 13.61
N GLY A 50 4.15 9.71 13.31
CA GLY A 50 4.24 10.28 11.95
C GLY A 50 4.91 9.42 10.89
N GLY A 51 5.48 8.28 11.25
CA GLY A 51 6.36 7.48 10.40
C GLY A 51 7.84 7.63 10.80
N TRP A 52 8.74 7.06 10.01
CA TRP A 52 10.19 7.07 10.32
C TRP A 52 11.04 7.84 9.32
N ARG A 53 10.48 8.26 8.18
CA ARG A 53 11.20 9.02 7.16
C ARG A 53 10.22 9.74 6.23
N CYS A 54 10.58 10.96 5.83
CA CYS A 54 9.80 11.76 4.89
C CYS A 54 8.33 11.94 5.29
N THR A 55 8.13 12.42 6.51
CA THR A 55 6.82 12.74 7.08
C THR A 55 6.39 14.15 6.64
N PRO A 56 5.09 14.50 6.66
CA PRO A 56 3.96 13.67 7.09
C PRO A 56 3.56 12.61 6.06
N TRP A 57 3.02 11.49 6.51
CA TRP A 57 2.43 10.46 5.65
C TRP A 57 0.92 10.59 5.59
N TYR A 58 0.37 10.52 4.38
CA TYR A 58 -1.05 10.45 4.09
C TYR A 58 -1.43 9.07 3.60
N ILE A 59 -2.63 8.63 3.94
CA ILE A 59 -3.08 7.25 3.75
C ILE A 59 -3.89 7.16 2.47
N LEU A 60 -3.50 6.27 1.56
CA LEU A 60 -4.27 5.98 0.35
C LEU A 60 -5.58 5.26 0.70
N ASP A 61 -6.68 5.71 0.10
CA ASP A 61 -7.99 5.10 0.25
C ASP A 61 -8.20 3.99 -0.77
N THR A 62 -7.84 2.78 -0.37
CA THR A 62 -7.99 1.58 -1.19
C THR A 62 -9.44 1.09 -1.35
N SER A 63 -10.43 1.78 -0.77
CA SER A 63 -11.82 1.59 -1.15
C SER A 63 -12.18 2.27 -2.49
N ASN A 64 -11.34 3.18 -2.96
CA ASN A 64 -11.46 3.78 -4.30
C ASN A 64 -10.93 2.79 -5.36
N PRO A 65 -11.74 2.39 -6.37
CA PRO A 65 -11.30 1.52 -7.45
C PRO A 65 -10.08 2.06 -8.21
N GLU A 66 -9.96 3.38 -8.41
CA GLU A 66 -8.82 3.97 -9.12
C GLU A 66 -7.49 3.77 -8.35
N VAL A 67 -7.55 3.79 -7.02
CA VAL A 67 -6.38 3.50 -6.16
C VAL A 67 -6.01 2.03 -6.27
N GLN A 68 -7.00 1.13 -6.35
CA GLN A 68 -6.75 -0.30 -6.55
C GLN A 68 -6.12 -0.57 -7.93
N ASP A 69 -6.62 0.09 -8.97
CA ASP A 69 -6.07 -0.03 -10.32
C ASP A 69 -4.64 0.51 -10.40
N HIS A 70 -4.37 1.64 -9.75
CA HIS A 70 -3.02 2.20 -9.63
C HIS A 70 -2.05 1.23 -8.94
N LEU A 71 -2.43 0.69 -7.78
CA LEU A 71 -1.60 -0.28 -7.06
C LEU A 71 -1.36 -1.55 -7.88
N THR A 72 -2.41 -2.07 -8.51
CA THR A 72 -2.31 -3.24 -9.41
C THR A 72 -1.33 -2.95 -10.55
N HIS A 73 -1.46 -1.80 -11.21
CA HIS A 73 -0.61 -1.39 -12.32
C HIS A 73 0.85 -1.25 -11.89
N VAL A 74 1.13 -0.48 -10.84
CA VAL A 74 2.50 -0.27 -10.35
C VAL A 74 3.18 -1.60 -10.01
N VAL A 75 2.50 -2.48 -9.28
CA VAL A 75 3.06 -3.78 -8.91
C VAL A 75 3.24 -4.68 -10.15
N SER A 76 2.30 -4.62 -11.11
CA SER A 76 2.42 -5.37 -12.37
C SER A 76 3.62 -4.94 -13.22
N VAL A 77 3.93 -3.65 -13.26
CA VAL A 77 5.14 -3.13 -13.94
C VAL A 77 6.39 -3.67 -13.25
N MET A 78 6.46 -3.60 -11.92
CA MET A 78 7.60 -4.15 -11.16
C MET A 78 7.75 -5.66 -11.38
N ARG A 79 6.64 -6.40 -11.43
CA ARG A 79 6.64 -7.84 -11.66
C ARG A 79 7.07 -8.19 -13.08
N LEU A 80 6.33 -7.71 -14.07
CA LEU A 80 6.43 -8.14 -15.47
C LEU A 80 7.62 -7.51 -16.18
N GLU A 81 7.85 -6.22 -15.98
CA GLU A 81 8.89 -5.48 -16.70
C GLU A 81 10.24 -5.53 -15.97
N TRP A 82 10.24 -5.40 -14.64
CA TRP A 82 11.49 -5.39 -13.87
C TRP A 82 11.92 -6.78 -13.39
N GLY A 83 11.01 -7.75 -13.42
CA GLY A 83 11.25 -9.14 -13.03
C GLY A 83 11.36 -9.35 -11.52
N VAL A 84 10.63 -8.57 -10.71
CA VAL A 84 10.60 -8.72 -9.25
C VAL A 84 9.89 -10.02 -8.87
N GLU A 85 10.50 -10.80 -7.98
CA GLU A 85 9.99 -12.09 -7.49
C GLU A 85 9.57 -12.08 -6.02
N LEU A 86 9.92 -11.03 -5.28
CA LEU A 86 9.50 -10.85 -3.90
C LEU A 86 9.21 -9.37 -3.62
N PHE A 87 8.05 -9.11 -3.04
CA PHE A 87 7.66 -7.79 -2.55
C PHE A 87 7.63 -7.80 -1.02
N LYS A 88 8.49 -6.99 -0.40
CA LYS A 88 8.42 -6.69 1.02
C LYS A 88 7.53 -5.45 1.20
N LEU A 89 6.33 -5.67 1.75
CA LEU A 89 5.25 -4.68 1.89
C LEU A 89 5.25 -4.13 3.32
N ASP A 90 5.78 -2.94 3.51
CA ASP A 90 5.97 -2.32 4.82
C ASP A 90 4.96 -1.19 5.07
N ALA A 91 4.88 -0.71 6.31
CA ALA A 91 3.88 0.29 6.71
C ALA A 91 2.43 -0.13 6.39
N ASN A 92 2.15 -1.43 6.30
CA ASN A 92 0.85 -1.93 5.87
C ASN A 92 -0.27 -1.58 6.86
N TYR A 93 0.06 -1.46 8.15
CA TYR A 93 -0.85 -1.04 9.21
C TYR A 93 -1.57 0.27 8.89
N TRP A 94 -0.91 1.24 8.24
CA TRP A 94 -1.56 2.53 7.95
C TRP A 94 -2.73 2.42 6.97
N GLY A 95 -2.76 1.40 6.11
CA GLY A 95 -3.92 1.10 5.26
C GLY A 95 -5.19 0.81 6.08
N THR A 96 -5.06 0.39 7.34
CA THR A 96 -6.18 0.07 8.23
C THR A 96 -6.74 1.25 9.02
N LEU A 97 -6.11 2.42 8.95
CA LEU A 97 -6.54 3.54 9.77
C LEU A 97 -8.00 3.91 9.48
N LYS A 98 -8.70 4.24 10.57
CA LYS A 98 -10.08 4.71 10.50
C LYS A 98 -10.08 6.14 9.99
N GLY A 99 -10.93 6.40 9.00
CA GLY A 99 -11.17 7.72 8.46
C GLY A 99 -12.30 7.67 7.44
N LYS A 100 -12.67 8.84 6.93
CA LYS A 100 -13.63 8.98 5.84
C LYS A 100 -12.98 8.49 4.54
N ARG A 101 -13.70 7.62 3.86
CA ARG A 101 -13.30 6.94 2.62
C ARG A 101 -14.34 7.23 1.52
N SER A 102 -13.98 6.94 0.29
CA SER A 102 -14.82 7.08 -0.90
C SER A 102 -16.05 6.17 -0.83
N GLN A 103 -15.87 4.91 -0.42
CA GLN A 103 -17.00 4.00 -0.19
C GLN A 103 -17.60 4.20 1.21
N SER A 104 -18.90 4.45 1.28
CA SER A 104 -19.62 4.58 2.55
C SER A 104 -19.76 3.24 3.28
N GLY A 105 -19.65 3.26 4.61
CA GLY A 105 -19.83 2.08 5.47
C GLY A 105 -18.64 1.13 5.53
N ILE A 106 -17.61 1.31 4.68
CA ILE A 106 -16.43 0.45 4.68
C ILE A 106 -15.52 0.76 5.88
N THR A 107 -15.03 -0.29 6.51
CA THR A 107 -14.02 -0.20 7.58
C THR A 107 -12.62 -0.04 7.00
N GLY A 108 -11.69 0.45 7.83
CA GLY A 108 -10.27 0.49 7.44
C GLY A 108 -9.68 -0.90 7.18
N VAL A 109 -10.17 -1.94 7.88
CA VAL A 109 -9.74 -3.33 7.65
C VAL A 109 -10.21 -3.84 6.29
N GLU A 110 -11.46 -3.60 5.91
CA GLU A 110 -11.97 -3.98 4.58
C GLU A 110 -11.23 -3.24 3.47
N ALA A 111 -11.02 -1.93 3.62
CA ALA A 111 -10.23 -1.15 2.66
C ALA A 111 -8.79 -1.69 2.54
N TYR A 112 -8.11 -1.97 3.66
CA TYR A 112 -6.78 -2.57 3.66
C TYR A 112 -6.75 -3.89 2.85
N ARG A 113 -7.74 -4.76 3.05
CA ARG A 113 -7.83 -6.03 2.32
C ARG A 113 -8.02 -5.81 0.81
N LEU A 114 -8.87 -4.88 0.40
CA LEU A 114 -9.02 -4.51 -1.02
C LEU A 114 -7.70 -4.03 -1.64
N GLY A 115 -6.93 -3.24 -0.89
CA GLY A 115 -5.61 -2.77 -1.31
C GLY A 115 -4.59 -3.91 -1.45
N MET A 116 -4.58 -4.85 -0.50
CA MET A 116 -3.72 -6.03 -0.55
C MET A 116 -4.09 -6.97 -1.69
N GLU A 117 -5.39 -7.15 -1.97
CA GLU A 117 -5.87 -7.92 -3.12
C GLU A 117 -5.44 -7.27 -4.45
N ALA A 118 -5.47 -5.93 -4.55
CA ALA A 118 -4.95 -5.20 -5.70
C ALA A 118 -3.45 -5.43 -5.91
N ILE A 119 -2.66 -5.37 -4.84
CA ILE A 119 -1.23 -5.69 -4.88
C ILE A 119 -1.01 -7.13 -5.32
N ALA A 120 -1.76 -8.09 -4.78
CA ALA A 120 -1.65 -9.51 -5.14
C ALA A 120 -1.99 -9.75 -6.62
N ARG A 121 -3.02 -9.10 -7.16
CA ARG A 121 -3.35 -9.15 -8.60
C ARG A 121 -2.17 -8.68 -9.46
N GLY A 122 -1.53 -7.57 -9.10
CA GLY A 122 -0.36 -7.06 -9.82
C GLY A 122 0.88 -7.94 -9.65
N ALA A 123 1.05 -8.56 -8.50
CA ALA A 123 2.21 -9.38 -8.15
C ALA A 123 2.21 -10.76 -8.85
N GLY A 124 1.02 -11.28 -9.19
CA GLY A 124 0.87 -12.62 -9.77
C GLY A 124 1.37 -13.70 -8.82
N ASP A 125 2.33 -14.50 -9.28
CA ASP A 125 3.00 -15.57 -8.52
C ASP A 125 4.23 -15.10 -7.74
N ALA A 126 4.48 -13.79 -7.65
CA ALA A 126 5.54 -13.25 -6.80
C ALA A 126 5.22 -13.41 -5.31
N TRP A 127 6.27 -13.55 -4.51
CA TRP A 127 6.14 -13.77 -3.08
C TRP A 127 5.85 -12.44 -2.35
N LEU A 128 4.82 -12.42 -1.51
CA LEU A 128 4.40 -11.27 -0.72
C LEU A 128 4.81 -11.44 0.74
N LEU A 129 5.71 -10.57 1.21
CA LEU A 129 6.14 -10.49 2.60
C LEU A 129 5.49 -9.26 3.27
N GLY A 130 4.48 -9.49 4.10
CA GLY A 130 3.90 -8.45 4.94
C GLY A 130 4.87 -7.99 6.03
N CYS A 131 4.96 -6.69 6.26
CA CYS A 131 5.80 -6.05 7.27
C CYS A 131 5.05 -4.88 7.89
N ASN A 132 5.13 -4.78 9.22
CA ASN A 132 4.32 -3.82 9.99
C ASN A 132 2.84 -3.83 9.53
N ALA A 133 2.30 -5.03 9.36
CA ALA A 133 0.99 -5.29 8.80
C ALA A 133 0.04 -5.82 9.89
N PRO A 134 -1.26 -5.57 9.78
CA PRO A 134 -2.24 -6.10 10.71
C PRO A 134 -2.30 -7.64 10.55
N MET A 135 -1.86 -8.40 11.55
CA MET A 135 -1.65 -9.85 11.41
C MET A 135 -2.90 -10.61 10.93
N TRP A 136 -4.04 -10.46 11.63
CA TRP A 136 -5.27 -11.18 11.28
C TRP A 136 -5.86 -10.76 9.92
N PRO A 137 -5.99 -9.45 9.60
CA PRO A 137 -6.46 -9.04 8.28
C PRO A 137 -5.58 -9.47 7.11
N SER A 138 -4.30 -9.79 7.34
CA SER A 138 -3.36 -10.20 6.30
C SER A 138 -3.45 -11.69 5.94
N LEU A 139 -4.17 -12.50 6.72
CA LEU A 139 -4.32 -13.92 6.43
C LEU A 139 -4.98 -14.14 5.06
N GLY A 140 -4.38 -15.03 4.27
CA GLY A 140 -4.79 -15.33 2.89
C GLY A 140 -4.34 -14.30 1.85
N LEU A 141 -3.60 -13.25 2.23
CA LEU A 141 -3.17 -12.16 1.34
C LEU A 141 -1.64 -12.00 1.26
N VAL A 142 -0.89 -12.71 2.09
CA VAL A 142 0.58 -12.71 2.09
C VAL A 142 1.10 -14.14 2.24
N ASP A 143 2.27 -14.40 1.68
CA ASP A 143 2.96 -15.69 1.83
C ASP A 143 3.76 -15.78 3.13
N ALA A 144 4.18 -14.63 3.66
CA ALA A 144 4.85 -14.52 4.94
C ALA A 144 4.59 -13.19 5.64
N MET A 145 4.83 -13.18 6.95
CA MET A 145 4.63 -12.04 7.83
C MET A 145 5.85 -11.80 8.71
N ARG A 146 6.13 -10.53 8.99
CA ARG A 146 7.20 -10.06 9.87
C ARG A 146 6.70 -9.57 11.21
#